data_AF-A0A7C6X348-F1
#
_entry.id   AF-A0A7C6X348-F1
#
_cell.length_a   1.000
_cell.length_b   1.000
_cell.length_c   1.000
_cell.angle_alpha   90.00
_cell.angle_beta   90.00
_cell.angle_gamma   90.00
#
_symmetry.space_group_name_H-M   'P 1'
#
loop_
_entity.id
_entity.type
_entity.pdbx_description
1 polymer ?
#
loop_
_entity_poly.entity_id
_entity_poly.type
_entity_poly.pdbx_seq_one_letter_code
_entity_poly.pdbx_strand_id
1 'polypeptide(L)'
;MTWKRVRQILVGFFIFVVAFLYLRSYLELVRMEYQISVVEREIAVWEERCNELLEQIEYLSSDEYVEKMAREKLGLVKPGEIQFIVTDPASAHKPTGVEARPGTDPSKIRD
;
A
#
# COMPACT_ATOMS: atom_id res chain seq x y z
N MET A 1 36.81 -56.83 -39.87
CA MET A 1 35.75 -56.20 -39.03
C MET A 1 36.08 -54.71 -38.90
N THR A 2 35.20 -53.82 -39.37
CA THR A 2 35.54 -52.43 -39.74
C THR A 2 35.62 -51.48 -38.53
N TRP A 3 36.73 -51.49 -37.81
CA TRP A 3 37.03 -50.59 -36.68
C TRP A 3 36.82 -49.10 -36.99
N LYS A 4 37.05 -48.69 -38.25
CA LYS A 4 36.79 -47.32 -38.71
C LYS A 4 35.31 -46.93 -38.60
N ARG A 5 34.39 -47.85 -38.88
CA ARG A 5 32.93 -47.63 -38.76
C ARG A 5 32.49 -47.55 -37.30
N VAL A 6 33.04 -48.43 -36.45
CA VAL A 6 32.78 -48.39 -35.01
C VAL A 6 33.26 -47.06 -34.41
N ARG A 7 34.46 -46.59 -34.79
CA ARG A 7 34.99 -45.28 -34.38
C ARG A 7 34.10 -44.12 -34.85
N GLN A 8 33.61 -44.14 -36.09
CA GLN A 8 32.71 -43.10 -36.60
C GLN A 8 31.38 -43.07 -35.86
N ILE A 9 30.81 -44.24 -35.52
CA ILE A 9 29.58 -44.34 -34.73
C ILE A 9 29.81 -43.79 -33.32
N LEU A 10 30.93 -44.12 -32.67
CA LEU A 10 31.25 -43.60 -31.33
C LEU A 10 31.44 -42.08 -31.31
N VAL A 11 32.12 -41.52 -32.32
CA VAL A 11 32.30 -40.06 -32.43
C VAL A 11 30.96 -39.38 -32.70
N GLY A 12 30.13 -39.93 -33.59
CA GLY A 12 28.78 -39.40 -33.85
C GLY A 12 27.89 -39.45 -32.62
N PHE A 13 27.94 -40.54 -31.86
CA PHE A 13 27.21 -40.68 -30.60
C PHE A 13 27.69 -39.67 -29.54
N PHE A 14 29.01 -39.48 -29.42
CA PHE A 14 29.57 -38.48 -28.51
C PHE A 14 29.10 -37.06 -28.85
N ILE A 15 29.15 -36.68 -30.14
CA ILE A 15 28.66 -35.37 -30.60
C ILE A 15 27.17 -35.23 -30.34
N PHE A 16 26.37 -36.28 -30.58
CA PHE A 16 24.93 -36.27 -30.32
C PHE A 16 24.62 -36.05 -28.83
N VAL A 17 25.33 -36.74 -27.93
CA VAL A 17 25.16 -36.57 -26.48
C VAL A 17 25.50 -35.14 -26.06
N VAL A 18 26.63 -34.60 -26.55
CA VAL A 18 27.02 -33.21 -26.25
C VAL A 18 25.97 -32.23 -26.76
N ALA A 19 25.54 -32.35 -28.02
CA ALA A 19 24.51 -31.48 -28.60
C ALA A 19 23.18 -31.56 -27.82
N PHE A 20 22.79 -32.76 -27.37
CA PHE A 20 21.58 -32.95 -26.59
C PHE A 20 21.66 -32.28 -25.20
N LEU A 21 22.80 -32.39 -24.52
CA LEU A 21 23.04 -31.71 -23.24
C LEU A 21 23.02 -30.19 -23.39
N TYR A 22 23.68 -29.66 -24.43
CA TYR A 22 23.65 -28.23 -24.75
C TYR A 22 22.24 -27.74 -25.03
N LEU A 23 21.44 -28.50 -25.77
CA LEU A 23 20.06 -28.12 -26.09
C LEU A 23 19.18 -28.07 -24.83
N ARG A 24 19.35 -29.02 -23.91
CA ARG A 24 18.65 -29.01 -22.61
C ARG A 24 19.04 -27.79 -21.78
N SER A 25 20.33 -27.50 -21.68
CA SER A 25 20.86 -26.34 -20.93
C SER A 25 20.36 -25.02 -21.52
N TYR A 26 20.29 -24.92 -22.85
CA TYR A 26 19.76 -23.75 -23.53
C TYR A 26 18.28 -23.49 -23.22
N LEU A 27 17.44 -24.55 -23.17
CA LEU A 27 16.04 -24.41 -22.77
C LEU A 27 15.88 -23.99 -21.31
N GLU A 28 16.80 -24.41 -20.43
CA GLU A 28 16.80 -24.01 -19.03
C GLU A 28 17.14 -22.52 -18.88
N LEU A 29 18.13 -22.03 -19.61
CA LEU A 29 18.48 -20.60 -19.65
C LEU A 29 17.30 -19.72 -20.09
N VAL A 30 16.61 -20.10 -21.17
CA VAL A 30 15.42 -19.36 -21.66
C VAL A 30 14.31 -19.33 -20.62
N ARG A 31 14.11 -20.44 -19.88
CA ARG A 31 13.13 -20.47 -18.78
C ARG A 31 13.53 -19.55 -17.63
N MET A 32 14.81 -19.48 -17.29
CA MET A 32 15.29 -18.60 -16.23
C MET A 32 15.14 -17.12 -16.61
N GLU A 33 15.48 -16.74 -17.86
CA GLU A 33 15.24 -15.37 -18.35
C GLU A 33 13.76 -15.00 -18.32
N TYR A 34 12.88 -15.93 -18.70
CA TYR A 34 11.44 -15.71 -18.61
C TYR A 34 11.00 -15.48 -17.16
N GLN A 35 11.45 -16.32 -16.22
CA GLN A 35 11.12 -16.16 -14.80
C GLN A 35 11.60 -14.80 -14.24
N ILE A 36 12.81 -14.37 -14.61
CA ILE A 36 13.33 -13.05 -14.22
C ILE A 36 12.40 -11.95 -14.75
N SER A 37 12.04 -11.98 -16.03
CA SER A 37 11.17 -10.96 -16.63
C SER A 37 9.77 -10.90 -16.01
N VAL A 38 9.24 -12.04 -15.55
CA VAL A 38 7.94 -12.10 -14.87
C VAL A 38 8.03 -11.46 -13.50
N VAL A 39 9.05 -11.81 -12.72
CA VAL A 39 9.28 -11.25 -11.39
C VAL A 39 9.57 -9.75 -11.46
N GLU A 40 10.38 -9.30 -12.41
CA GLU A 40 10.64 -7.87 -12.63
C GLU A 40 9.36 -7.09 -12.98
N ARG A 41 8.49 -7.68 -13.80
CA ARG A 41 7.19 -7.08 -14.12
C ARG A 41 6.29 -7.00 -12.90
N GLU A 42 6.28 -8.03 -12.05
CA GLU A 42 5.53 -7.99 -10.80
C GLU A 42 6.05 -6.87 -9.88
N ILE A 43 7.38 -6.74 -9.73
CA ILE A 43 8.00 -5.68 -8.94
C ILE A 43 7.56 -4.30 -9.47
N ALA A 44 7.64 -4.07 -10.78
CA ALA A 44 7.24 -2.79 -11.37
C ALA A 44 5.77 -2.45 -11.09
N VAL A 45 4.86 -3.43 -11.18
CA VAL A 45 3.44 -3.23 -10.86
C VAL A 45 3.24 -2.89 -9.38
N TRP A 46 3.96 -3.56 -8.48
CA TRP A 46 3.87 -3.28 -7.05
C TRP A 46 4.46 -1.91 -6.68
N GLU A 47 5.54 -1.52 -7.33
CA GLU A 47 6.17 -0.21 -7.13
C GLU A 47 5.25 0.93 -7.59
N GLU A 48 4.60 0.78 -8.75
CA GLU A 48 3.61 1.74 -9.25
C GLU A 48 2.43 1.89 -8.28
N ARG A 49 1.88 0.77 -7.77
CA ARG A 49 0.82 0.80 -6.76
C ARG A 49 1.25 1.46 -5.47
N CYS A 50 2.47 1.19 -5.03
CA CYS A 50 3.01 1.78 -3.80
C CYS A 50 3.11 3.30 -3.94
N ASN A 51 3.57 3.77 -5.11
CA ASN A 51 3.66 5.20 -5.40
C ASN A 51 2.28 5.87 -5.45
N GLU A 52 1.30 5.24 -6.10
CA GLU A 52 -0.09 5.72 -6.15
C GLU A 52 -0.70 5.82 -4.74
N LEU A 53 -0.45 4.82 -3.88
CA LEU A 53 -0.90 4.82 -2.49
C LEU A 53 -0.24 5.93 -1.67
N LEU A 54 1.06 6.18 -1.89
CA LEU A 54 1.78 7.25 -1.21
C LEU A 54 1.24 8.63 -1.60
N GLU A 55 0.97 8.85 -2.88
CA GLU A 55 0.36 10.09 -3.37
C GLU A 55 -1.02 10.32 -2.75
N GLN A 56 -1.83 9.26 -2.65
CA GLN A 56 -3.13 9.33 -1.97
C GLN A 56 -2.97 9.68 -0.48
N ILE A 57 -2.01 9.06 0.21
CA ILE A 57 -1.74 9.38 1.62
C ILE A 57 -1.31 10.83 1.76
N GLU A 58 -0.43 11.32 0.90
CA GLU A 58 0.03 12.70 0.92
C GLU A 58 -1.14 13.67 0.73
N TYR A 59 -1.99 13.43 -0.27
CA TYR A 59 -3.19 14.21 -0.51
C TYR A 59 -4.15 14.21 0.69
N LEU A 60 -4.43 13.04 1.27
CA LEU A 60 -5.31 12.90 2.43
C LEU A 60 -4.72 13.52 3.70
N SER A 61 -3.38 13.57 3.80
CA SER A 61 -2.65 14.20 4.91
C SER A 61 -2.50 15.71 4.77
N SER A 62 -2.82 16.26 3.59
CA SER A 62 -2.73 17.69 3.35
C SER A 62 -3.65 18.47 4.28
N ASP A 63 -3.17 19.63 4.76
CA ASP A 63 -3.92 20.49 5.68
C ASP A 63 -5.30 20.87 5.13
N GLU A 64 -5.43 21.03 3.81
CA GLU A 64 -6.71 21.35 3.15
C GLU A 64 -7.73 20.21 3.30
N TYR A 65 -7.32 18.96 3.04
CA TYR A 65 -8.19 17.80 3.19
C TYR A 65 -8.54 17.55 4.66
N VAL A 66 -7.56 17.67 5.56
CA VAL A 66 -7.74 17.53 7.00
C VAL A 66 -8.71 18.59 7.53
N GLU A 67 -8.55 19.85 7.11
CA GLU A 67 -9.44 20.96 7.48
C GLU A 67 -10.87 20.74 6.98
N LYS A 68 -11.03 20.30 5.72
CA LYS A 68 -12.33 19.95 5.16
C LYS A 68 -13.00 18.84 5.96
N MET A 69 -12.27 17.78 6.30
CA MET A 69 -12.80 16.68 7.10
C MET A 69 -13.09 17.07 8.55
N ALA A 70 -12.28 17.93 9.16
CA ALA A 70 -12.54 18.50 10.47
C ALA A 70 -13.83 19.32 10.51
N ARG A 71 -14.12 20.11 9.47
CA ARG A 71 -15.38 20.86 9.35
C ARG A 71 -16.57 19.94 9.13
N GLU A 72 -16.48 19.02 8.18
CA GLU A 72 -17.62 18.17 7.77
C GLU A 72 -17.95 17.08 8.80
N LYS A 73 -16.94 16.44 9.40
CA LYS A 73 -17.14 15.30 10.30
C LYS A 73 -17.16 15.70 11.78
N LEU A 74 -16.36 16.68 12.17
CA LEU A 74 -16.21 17.09 13.57
C LEU A 74 -16.89 18.43 13.87
N GLY A 75 -17.39 19.15 12.86
CA GLY A 75 -18.02 20.46 13.03
C GLY A 75 -17.06 21.52 13.57
N LEU A 76 -15.75 21.30 13.46
CA LEU A 76 -14.73 22.21 13.97
C LEU A 76 -14.66 23.46 13.09
N VAL A 77 -14.44 24.63 13.69
CA VAL A 77 -14.32 25.93 13.00
C VAL A 77 -12.98 26.55 13.31
N LYS A 78 -12.45 27.39 12.40
CA LYS A 78 -11.17 28.08 12.66
C LYS A 78 -11.33 29.04 13.85
N PRO A 79 -10.26 29.29 14.64
CA PRO A 79 -10.30 30.30 15.69
C PRO A 79 -10.64 31.68 15.09
N GLY A 80 -11.85 32.18 15.40
CA GLY A 80 -12.41 33.42 14.85
C GLY A 80 -13.67 33.25 13.97
N GLU A 81 -14.05 32.02 13.60
CA GLU A 81 -15.29 31.72 12.89
C GLU A 81 -16.45 31.39 13.86
N ILE A 82 -17.67 31.88 13.59
CA ILE A 82 -18.87 31.66 14.42
C ILE A 82 -19.74 30.59 13.74
N GLN A 83 -19.97 29.45 14.40
CA GLN A 83 -20.84 28.38 13.88
C GLN A 83 -22.32 28.77 14.04
N PHE A 84 -23.06 28.88 12.93
CA PHE A 84 -24.50 29.10 12.93
C PHE A 84 -25.23 27.76 12.81
N ILE A 85 -25.93 27.34 13.86
CA ILE A 85 -26.83 26.20 13.82
C ILE A 85 -28.22 26.73 13.44
N VAL A 86 -28.76 26.30 12.30
CA VAL A 86 -30.12 26.65 11.89
C VAL A 86 -31.08 25.84 12.76
N THR A 87 -31.58 26.46 13.83
CA THR A 87 -32.66 25.91 14.65
C THR A 87 -33.98 26.24 13.99
N ASP A 88 -34.74 25.20 13.63
CA ASP A 88 -36.13 25.33 13.20
C ASP A 88 -36.95 25.88 14.39
N PRO A 89 -37.63 27.05 14.27
CA PRO A 89 -38.26 27.74 15.40
C PRO A 89 -39.41 26.96 16.07
N ALA A 90 -39.78 25.78 15.55
CA ALA A 90 -40.77 24.89 16.14
C ALA A 90 -40.26 24.07 17.35
N SER A 91 -38.94 24.04 17.62
CA SER A 91 -38.38 23.35 18.80
C SER A 91 -37.71 24.35 19.76
N ALA A 92 -38.50 25.26 20.32
CA ALA A 92 -38.13 26.00 21.53
C ALA A 92 -38.12 25.04 22.73
N HIS A 93 -37.08 24.21 22.86
CA HIS A 93 -36.81 23.46 24.08
C HIS A 93 -35.80 24.24 24.93
N LYS A 94 -36.14 24.40 26.22
CA LYS A 94 -35.52 25.29 27.21
C LYS A 94 -33.98 25.27 27.22
N PRO A 95 -33.32 26.38 27.58
CA PRO A 95 -31.90 26.36 27.85
C PRO A 95 -31.65 25.44 29.05
N THR A 96 -31.08 24.26 28.80
CA THR A 96 -30.56 23.41 29.86
C THR A 96 -29.38 24.17 30.47
N GLY A 97 -29.60 24.68 31.68
CA GLY A 97 -28.57 25.36 32.46
C GLY A 97 -27.34 24.48 32.52
N VAL A 98 -26.19 25.06 32.16
CA VAL A 98 -24.90 24.45 32.42
C VAL A 98 -24.73 24.48 33.94
N GLU A 99 -25.08 23.38 34.61
CA GLU A 99 -24.74 23.20 36.02
C GLU A 99 -23.22 23.27 36.15
N ALA A 100 -22.74 24.18 37.01
CA ALA A 100 -21.33 24.26 37.35
C ALA A 100 -20.88 22.91 37.90
N ARG A 101 -19.80 22.35 37.32
CA ARG A 101 -19.16 21.12 37.84
C ARG A 101 -18.89 21.36 39.33
N PRO A 102 -19.31 20.46 40.24
CA PRO A 102 -19.01 20.60 41.65
C PRO A 102 -17.51 20.37 41.83
N GLY A 103 -16.75 21.45 41.73
CA GLY A 103 -15.37 21.50 42.15
C GLY A 103 -15.35 21.46 43.66
N THR A 104 -14.75 20.41 44.21
CA THR A 104 -14.43 20.27 45.62
C THR A 104 -13.76 21.54 46.13
N ASP A 105 -14.37 22.18 47.12
CA ASP A 105 -13.83 23.35 47.80
C ASP A 105 -12.47 22.99 48.46
N PRO A 106 -11.35 23.61 48.03
CA PRO A 106 -10.02 23.29 48.55
C PRO A 106 -9.84 23.68 50.03
N SER A 107 -10.79 24.39 50.65
CA SER A 107 -10.74 24.74 52.07
C SER A 107 -11.08 23.58 53.01
N LYS A 108 -11.64 22.47 52.49
CA LYS A 108 -12.04 21.30 53.30
C LYS A 108 -10.97 20.21 53.47
N ILE A 109 -9.72 20.47 53.04
CA ILE A 109 -8.60 19.50 53.05
C ILE A 109 -7.76 19.59 54.34
N ARG A 110 -7.99 20.59 55.19
CA ARG A 110 -7.27 20.75 56.47
C ARG A 110 -8.19 20.51 57.65
N ASP A 111 -8.51 19.24 57.89
CA ASP A 111 -8.83 18.67 59.20
C ASP A 111 -8.18 17.28 59.30
#